data_AF-A0ABD1IQ78-F1
#
_entry.id   AF-A0ABD1IQ78-F1
#
_cell.length_a   1.000
_cell.length_b   1.000
_cell.length_c   1.000
_cell.angle_alpha   90.00
_cell.angle_beta   90.00
_cell.angle_gamma   90.00
#
_symmetry.space_group_name_H-M   'P 1'
#
loop_
_entity.id
_entity.type
_entity.pdbx_description
1 polymer ?
#
loop_
_entity_poly.entity_id
_entity_poly.type
_entity_poly.pdbx_seq_one_letter_code
_entity_poly.pdbx_strand_id
1 'polypeptide(L)'
;MEDLSEDTMVFNTLKSFKSFMSRPERIHSQPTYGASDLGKLYTHKMEMEEAVKRVHSHTSLLQLSQEKQQMELSHKRARIELEKEAQCNARDLQREVDKNQELQLRIGRLEEREAETGRSFAEREESMQQLRKRIQELQKQLEDKDSTLTHANETVTSLKDEVRDLNHQLQTHQSRINTLTLDKDSLQEQLDLQHKKFKDVSQQLQTIQSSQTANEESQLKIRELERQLALQEGDSVIVRSMKSEVARVPDLERELKRLREESAFLRETHENSSLLKEEVEGLRKKVERMEQIREDLLNMELQKEKLQTKLQAWENLGQNTGLNIRKPEDLSREVIDIQQRELSLKQQNYTLTSSVRGAERSCAELRAELTALKSKSLEDHKRRDTHDALVRRLQKRVLLLTKERDGMRAILESYDSELASSEYSPQLTRRLKEAEELLQRVQAHSADMEAQISKAQEDAATFKLQAQTAEMELEVLKKQQASATEGNTAATSEEMQALRLKVEELESERQRLEEQNNVLEMRLERHNLQGDYDPVRTKVVHLRFNPTSVAKQTAPGGGGAAEGGATETPRAHSLWRHGNHRRPPQHPAHTGSARE
;
A
#
# COMPACT_ATOMS: atom_id res chain seq x y z
N MET A 1 74.60 7.48 7.29
CA MET A 1 75.08 6.96 5.99
C MET A 1 75.61 8.14 5.20
N GLU A 2 76.82 8.63 5.47
CA GLU A 2 78.08 7.88 5.70
C GLU A 2 78.38 6.99 4.46
N ASP A 3 79.59 6.94 3.91
CA ASP A 3 80.88 7.29 4.54
C ASP A 3 82.02 7.52 3.51
N LEU A 4 83.20 7.94 3.99
CA LEU A 4 84.53 7.94 3.34
C LEU A 4 84.74 8.93 2.15
N SER A 5 85.65 9.92 2.13
CA SER A 5 86.95 10.20 2.78
C SER A 5 88.21 9.71 2.04
N GLU A 6 89.24 10.57 2.12
CA GLU A 6 90.69 10.32 1.99
C GLU A 6 91.38 10.23 0.59
N ASP A 7 92.08 11.34 0.30
CA ASP A 7 93.53 11.41 0.08
C ASP A 7 94.22 10.68 -1.10
N THR A 8 95.06 11.40 -1.84
CA THR A 8 96.51 11.49 -1.53
C THR A 8 97.32 12.22 -2.63
N MET A 9 98.23 13.07 -2.15
CA MET A 9 99.30 13.80 -2.85
C MET A 9 100.11 13.01 -3.89
N VAL A 10 100.50 13.68 -5.00
CA VAL A 10 101.85 13.50 -5.61
C VAL A 10 102.47 14.86 -5.97
N PHE A 11 103.21 15.39 -4.99
CA PHE A 11 104.60 15.84 -5.11
C PHE A 11 105.09 16.85 -6.16
N ASN A 12 105.43 18.02 -5.62
CA ASN A 12 106.60 18.87 -5.91
C ASN A 12 107.73 18.25 -6.77
N THR A 13 107.94 18.84 -7.95
CA THR A 13 109.27 19.22 -8.51
C THR A 13 109.06 20.50 -9.35
N LEU A 14 109.96 21.47 -9.47
CA LEU A 14 111.34 21.63 -9.00
C LEU A 14 111.58 23.14 -8.75
N LYS A 15 111.99 23.53 -7.53
CA LYS A 15 112.51 24.87 -7.25
C LYS A 15 113.99 24.77 -6.86
N SER A 16 114.83 25.56 -7.51
CA SER A 16 116.28 25.74 -7.27
C SER A 16 117.22 24.53 -7.39
N PHE A 17 118.03 24.53 -8.45
CA PHE A 17 119.48 24.32 -8.35
C PHE A 17 120.12 25.46 -9.18
N LYS A 18 120.63 26.53 -8.56
CA LYS A 18 121.93 26.65 -7.86
C LYS A 18 123.07 26.97 -8.84
N SER A 19 123.36 28.28 -8.91
CA SER A 19 124.65 28.97 -9.06
C SER A 19 125.88 28.28 -9.71
N PHE A 20 126.77 29.13 -10.24
CA PHE A 20 128.16 28.84 -10.62
C PHE A 20 128.38 28.10 -11.95
N MET A 21 128.55 28.89 -13.02
CA MET A 21 129.81 28.84 -13.79
C MET A 21 130.26 30.27 -14.09
N SER A 22 131.42 30.63 -13.55
CA SER A 22 132.09 31.91 -13.75
C SER A 22 132.69 32.02 -15.16
N ARG A 23 133.06 33.25 -15.56
CA ARG A 23 134.04 33.48 -16.65
C ARG A 23 135.30 32.63 -16.45
N PRO A 24 135.99 32.25 -17.53
CA PRO A 24 137.20 33.00 -17.91
C PRO A 24 137.23 33.35 -19.43
N GLU A 25 137.67 34.56 -19.78
CA GLU A 25 138.96 34.87 -20.44
C GLU A 25 139.05 34.41 -21.91
N ARG A 26 139.06 35.37 -22.86
CA ARG A 26 140.26 35.97 -23.49
C ARG A 26 141.17 34.93 -24.16
N ILE A 27 141.42 35.09 -25.46
CA ILE A 27 142.77 35.34 -26.02
C ILE A 27 142.67 35.61 -27.55
N HIS A 28 142.99 36.87 -27.90
CA HIS A 28 143.83 37.33 -29.02
C HIS A 28 143.42 37.09 -30.48
N SER A 29 143.37 38.16 -31.27
CA SER A 29 144.57 38.67 -31.97
C SER A 29 144.25 39.90 -32.85
N GLN A 30 145.05 40.96 -32.72
CA GLN A 30 145.34 41.85 -33.85
C GLN A 30 146.51 41.22 -34.62
N PRO A 31 146.67 41.53 -35.92
CA PRO A 31 147.67 42.55 -36.21
C PRO A 31 147.24 43.59 -37.25
N THR A 32 147.80 44.77 -37.09
CA THR A 32 147.92 45.82 -38.12
C THR A 32 148.81 45.37 -39.27
N TYR A 33 148.44 45.68 -40.52
CA TYR A 33 149.22 46.43 -41.53
C TYR A 33 148.67 46.16 -42.95
N GLY A 34 148.68 47.18 -43.81
CA GLY A 34 148.70 46.99 -45.28
C GLY A 34 147.35 46.94 -46.02
N ALA A 35 146.97 48.07 -46.60
CA ALA A 35 146.30 48.25 -47.90
C ALA A 35 145.28 47.20 -48.42
N SER A 36 144.01 47.64 -48.51
CA SER A 36 143.13 47.42 -49.67
C SER A 36 142.59 46.00 -49.98
N ASP A 37 141.98 45.29 -49.02
CA ASP A 37 140.87 44.35 -49.36
C ASP A 37 139.84 44.04 -48.24
N LEU A 38 139.77 44.86 -47.18
CA LEU A 38 138.98 44.56 -45.97
C LEU A 38 137.44 44.67 -46.16
N GLY A 39 136.96 45.46 -47.13
CA GLY A 39 135.53 45.72 -47.31
C GLY A 39 134.72 44.50 -47.76
N LYS A 40 135.30 43.63 -48.60
CA LYS A 40 134.64 42.42 -49.13
C LYS A 40 134.42 41.36 -48.04
N LEU A 41 135.33 41.27 -47.07
CA LEU A 41 135.20 40.34 -45.94
C LEU A 41 134.17 40.81 -44.90
N TYR A 42 134.03 42.12 -44.67
CA TYR A 42 133.01 42.64 -43.77
C TYR A 42 131.60 42.54 -44.36
N THR A 43 131.43 42.87 -45.65
CA THR A 43 130.17 42.66 -46.37
C THR A 43 129.79 41.18 -46.40
N HIS A 44 130.71 40.28 -46.78
CA HIS A 44 130.44 38.85 -46.77
C HIS A 44 130.10 38.31 -45.37
N LYS A 45 130.78 38.77 -44.30
CA LYS A 45 130.42 38.37 -42.93
C LYS A 45 129.05 38.92 -42.52
N MET A 46 128.72 40.16 -42.88
CA MET A 46 127.42 40.76 -42.58
C MET A 46 126.29 40.05 -43.36
N GLU A 47 126.48 39.76 -44.64
CA GLU A 47 125.58 38.97 -45.47
C GLU A 47 125.38 37.56 -44.91
N MET A 48 126.43 36.92 -44.39
CA MET A 48 126.35 35.62 -43.72
C MET A 48 125.64 35.72 -42.36
N GLU A 49 125.87 36.77 -41.56
CA GLU A 49 125.10 37.00 -40.33
C GLU A 49 123.63 37.34 -40.62
N GLU A 50 123.32 38.04 -41.71
CA GLU A 50 121.96 38.31 -42.18
C GLU A 50 121.30 37.09 -42.81
N ALA A 51 122.05 36.23 -43.50
CA ALA A 51 121.59 34.92 -43.95
C ALA A 51 121.29 34.03 -42.75
N VAL A 52 122.16 34.00 -41.74
CA VAL A 52 121.95 33.30 -40.48
C VAL A 52 120.74 33.86 -39.73
N LYS A 53 120.57 35.18 -39.61
CA LYS A 53 119.38 35.82 -39.01
C LYS A 53 118.10 35.55 -39.81
N ARG A 54 118.17 35.50 -41.14
CA ARG A 54 117.05 35.07 -42.00
C ARG A 54 116.71 33.59 -41.81
N VAL A 55 117.70 32.70 -41.72
CA VAL A 55 117.48 31.28 -41.41
C VAL A 55 116.93 31.09 -40.00
N HIS A 56 117.43 31.82 -38.99
CA HIS A 56 116.90 31.76 -37.62
C HIS A 56 115.47 32.29 -37.54
N SER A 57 115.18 33.47 -38.11
CA SER A 57 113.81 34.00 -38.13
C SER A 57 112.86 33.14 -38.96
N HIS A 58 113.30 32.57 -40.07
CA HIS A 58 112.50 31.60 -40.84
C HIS A 58 112.28 30.30 -40.05
N THR A 59 113.29 29.80 -39.32
CA THR A 59 113.17 28.62 -38.45
C THR A 59 112.21 28.89 -37.28
N SER A 60 112.31 30.05 -36.63
CA SER A 60 111.39 30.47 -35.58
C SER A 60 109.97 30.70 -36.10
N LEU A 61 109.79 31.25 -37.29
CA LEU A 61 108.47 31.35 -37.93
C LEU A 61 107.90 29.97 -38.29
N LEU A 62 108.74 29.04 -38.73
CA LEU A 62 108.33 27.67 -39.03
C LEU A 62 107.97 26.89 -37.76
N GLN A 63 108.73 27.07 -36.68
CA GLN A 63 108.43 26.56 -35.33
C GLN A 63 107.11 27.14 -34.82
N LEU A 64 106.94 28.47 -34.83
CA LEU A 64 105.68 29.12 -34.42
C LEU A 64 104.49 28.71 -35.30
N SER A 65 104.70 28.46 -36.60
CA SER A 65 103.67 27.91 -37.49
C SER A 65 103.34 26.45 -37.16
N GLN A 66 104.33 25.64 -36.80
CA GLN A 66 104.15 24.25 -36.40
C GLN A 66 103.45 24.16 -35.03
N GLU A 67 103.84 24.98 -34.06
CA GLU A 67 103.18 25.14 -32.76
C GLU A 67 101.75 25.65 -32.93
N LYS A 68 101.53 26.66 -33.78
CA LYS A 68 100.18 27.13 -34.12
C LYS A 68 99.33 26.01 -34.72
N GLN A 69 99.85 25.25 -35.69
CA GLN A 69 99.14 24.11 -36.27
C GLN A 69 98.87 23.00 -35.24
N GLN A 70 99.82 22.71 -34.35
CA GLN A 70 99.65 21.76 -33.26
C GLN A 70 98.58 22.24 -32.26
N MET A 71 98.56 23.53 -31.92
CA MET A 71 97.56 24.16 -31.04
C MET A 71 96.18 24.25 -31.69
N GLU A 72 96.09 24.52 -32.99
CA GLU A 72 94.83 24.45 -33.73
C GLU A 72 94.29 23.01 -33.81
N LEU A 73 95.17 22.02 -34.00
CA LEU A 73 94.79 20.61 -33.98
C LEU A 73 94.42 20.13 -32.57
N SER A 74 95.11 20.57 -31.51
CA SER A 74 94.76 20.23 -30.13
C SER A 74 93.45 20.88 -29.71
N HIS A 75 93.22 22.16 -30.05
CA HIS A 75 91.94 22.84 -29.82
C HIS A 75 90.80 22.19 -30.60
N LYS A 76 91.02 21.76 -31.85
CA LYS A 76 90.02 20.99 -32.62
C LYS A 76 89.72 19.64 -31.96
N ARG A 77 90.73 18.93 -31.45
CA ARG A 77 90.54 17.66 -30.71
C ARG A 77 89.77 17.89 -29.41
N ALA A 78 90.22 18.80 -28.56
CA ALA A 78 89.58 19.14 -27.30
C ALA A 78 88.12 19.60 -27.50
N ARG A 79 87.84 20.38 -28.56
CA ARG A 79 86.47 20.76 -28.93
C ARG A 79 85.63 19.55 -29.34
N ILE A 80 86.16 18.64 -30.17
CA ILE A 80 85.47 17.41 -30.58
C ILE A 80 85.25 16.48 -29.38
N GLU A 81 86.19 16.41 -28.44
CA GLU A 81 86.09 15.64 -27.21
C GLU A 81 85.01 16.21 -26.29
N LEU A 82 85.02 17.53 -26.04
CA LEU A 82 83.95 18.22 -25.28
C LEU A 82 82.57 18.12 -25.97
N GLU A 83 82.50 18.23 -27.30
CA GLU A 83 81.24 18.03 -28.05
C GLU A 83 80.74 16.58 -27.95
N LYS A 84 81.64 15.58 -27.95
CA LYS A 84 81.29 14.17 -27.73
C LYS A 84 80.84 13.91 -26.29
N GLU A 85 81.55 14.44 -25.29
CA GLU A 85 81.18 14.33 -23.88
C GLU A 85 79.83 15.00 -23.61
N ALA A 86 79.62 16.21 -24.13
CA ALA A 86 78.32 16.89 -24.04
C ALA A 86 77.19 16.07 -24.72
N GLN A 87 77.46 15.45 -25.88
CA GLN A 87 76.49 14.56 -26.54
C GLN A 87 76.22 13.27 -25.76
N CYS A 88 77.23 12.65 -25.15
CA CYS A 88 77.05 11.48 -24.28
C CYS A 88 76.23 11.86 -23.04
N ASN A 89 76.63 12.92 -22.33
CA ASN A 89 75.93 13.44 -21.17
C ASN A 89 74.48 13.82 -21.51
N ALA A 90 74.21 14.42 -22.68
CA ALA A 90 72.85 14.72 -23.12
C ALA A 90 72.01 13.47 -23.40
N ARG A 91 72.60 12.40 -23.98
CA ARG A 91 71.91 11.12 -24.17
C ARG A 91 71.63 10.42 -22.83
N ASP A 92 72.56 10.49 -21.88
CA ASP A 92 72.38 9.88 -20.56
C ASP A 92 71.37 10.65 -19.72
N LEU A 93 71.38 11.99 -19.75
CA LEU A 93 70.31 12.81 -19.18
C LEU A 93 68.95 12.51 -19.80
N GLN A 94 68.87 12.34 -21.14
CA GLN A 94 67.61 11.96 -21.79
C GLN A 94 67.12 10.59 -21.31
N ARG A 95 68.00 9.60 -21.19
CA ARG A 95 67.65 8.27 -20.64
C ARG A 95 67.14 8.35 -19.21
N GLU A 96 67.74 9.20 -18.36
CA GLU A 96 67.23 9.42 -17.00
C GLU A 96 65.89 10.18 -17.00
N VAL A 97 65.65 11.11 -17.94
CA VAL A 97 64.34 11.73 -18.13
C VAL A 97 63.29 10.70 -18.55
N ASP A 98 63.60 9.85 -19.52
CA ASP A 98 62.69 8.79 -20.00
C ASP A 98 62.36 7.78 -18.88
N LYS A 99 63.36 7.35 -18.10
CA LYS A 99 63.16 6.53 -16.90
C LYS A 99 62.30 7.23 -15.84
N ASN A 100 62.54 8.51 -15.58
CA ASN A 100 61.74 9.28 -14.63
C ASN A 100 60.29 9.42 -15.10
N GLN A 101 60.05 9.60 -16.40
CA GLN A 101 58.69 9.58 -16.98
C GLN A 101 58.04 8.20 -16.83
N GLU A 102 58.76 7.11 -17.10
CA GLU A 102 58.23 5.75 -16.88
C GLU A 102 57.90 5.49 -15.40
N LEU A 103 58.76 5.94 -14.48
CA LEU A 103 58.53 5.85 -13.04
C LEU A 103 57.33 6.70 -12.61
N GLN A 104 57.17 7.93 -13.12
CA GLN A 104 55.98 8.75 -12.87
C GLN A 104 54.70 8.09 -13.39
N LEU A 105 54.71 7.54 -14.61
CA LEU A 105 53.59 6.76 -15.16
C LEU A 105 53.33 5.47 -14.39
N ARG A 106 54.33 4.90 -13.73
CA ARG A 106 54.16 3.73 -12.85
C ARG A 106 53.61 4.12 -11.48
N ILE A 107 54.03 5.26 -10.93
CA ILE A 107 53.50 5.83 -9.68
C ILE A 107 52.02 6.20 -9.87
N GLY A 108 51.68 6.95 -10.92
CA GLY A 108 50.28 7.29 -11.22
C GLY A 108 49.38 6.06 -11.38
N ARG A 109 49.85 5.00 -12.06
CA ARG A 109 49.13 3.72 -12.17
C ARG A 109 49.04 2.93 -10.85
N LEU A 110 49.86 3.24 -9.85
CA LEU A 110 49.73 2.68 -8.50
C LEU A 110 48.76 3.54 -7.67
N GLU A 111 48.88 4.86 -7.72
CA GLU A 111 47.95 5.81 -7.08
C GLU A 111 46.50 5.62 -7.57
N GLU A 112 46.29 5.41 -8.87
CA GLU A 112 44.98 5.06 -9.45
C GLU A 112 44.40 3.77 -8.85
N ARG A 113 45.23 2.73 -8.69
CA ARG A 113 44.82 1.44 -8.10
C ARG A 113 44.58 1.56 -6.59
N GLU A 114 45.36 2.37 -5.89
CA GLU A 114 45.13 2.69 -4.47
C GLU A 114 43.83 3.48 -4.30
N ALA A 115 43.51 4.41 -5.20
CA ALA A 115 42.25 5.13 -5.23
C ALA A 115 41.04 4.24 -5.63
N GLU A 116 41.22 3.29 -6.55
CA GLU A 116 40.19 2.28 -6.90
C GLU A 116 39.94 1.31 -5.75
N THR A 117 40.99 0.75 -5.15
CA THR A 117 40.86 -0.15 -4.00
C THR A 117 40.28 0.57 -2.79
N GLY A 118 40.71 1.81 -2.51
CA GLY A 118 40.14 2.69 -1.49
C GLY A 118 38.66 3.00 -1.70
N ARG A 119 38.24 3.36 -2.93
CA ARG A 119 36.81 3.52 -3.29
C ARG A 119 36.03 2.23 -3.04
N SER A 120 36.53 1.09 -3.52
CA SER A 120 35.88 -0.21 -3.32
C SER A 120 35.84 -0.64 -1.84
N PHE A 121 36.76 -0.14 -1.00
CA PHE A 121 36.75 -0.38 0.43
C PHE A 121 35.69 0.49 1.12
N ALA A 122 35.62 1.78 0.79
CA ALA A 122 34.60 2.69 1.29
C ALA A 122 33.17 2.21 0.93
N GLU A 123 32.93 1.77 -0.31
CA GLU A 123 31.66 1.17 -0.74
C GLU A 123 31.29 -0.07 0.10
N ARG A 124 32.27 -0.93 0.42
CA ARG A 124 32.08 -2.08 1.31
C ARG A 124 31.79 -1.65 2.75
N GLU A 125 32.48 -0.65 3.28
CA GLU A 125 32.21 -0.13 4.62
C GLU A 125 30.81 0.50 4.72
N GLU A 126 30.39 1.30 3.73
CA GLU A 126 29.04 1.86 3.66
C GLU A 126 27.98 0.75 3.60
N SER A 127 28.17 -0.28 2.77
CA SER A 127 27.26 -1.43 2.72
C SER A 127 27.21 -2.17 4.06
N MET A 128 28.33 -2.31 4.76
CA MET A 128 28.40 -2.93 6.08
C MET A 128 27.70 -2.06 7.14
N GLN A 129 27.83 -0.74 7.07
CA GLN A 129 27.11 0.19 7.96
C GLN A 129 25.60 0.14 7.72
N GLN A 130 25.16 0.08 6.45
CA GLN A 130 23.75 -0.10 6.10
C GLN A 130 23.21 -1.44 6.64
N LEU A 131 23.94 -2.54 6.45
CA LEU A 131 23.57 -3.85 7.00
C LEU A 131 23.51 -3.84 8.54
N ARG A 132 24.46 -3.19 9.23
CA ARG A 132 24.41 -3.04 10.70
C ARG A 132 23.20 -2.25 11.17
N LYS A 133 22.88 -1.12 10.53
CA LYS A 133 21.64 -0.36 10.80
C LYS A 133 20.40 -1.22 10.58
N ARG A 134 20.37 -2.00 9.49
CA ARG A 134 19.26 -2.89 9.18
C ARG A 134 19.09 -4.02 10.20
N ILE A 135 20.18 -4.58 10.72
CA ILE A 135 20.15 -5.57 11.80
C ILE A 135 19.60 -4.93 13.09
N GLN A 136 20.02 -3.71 13.45
CA GLN A 136 19.50 -2.98 14.61
C GLN A 136 18.01 -2.65 14.48
N GLU A 137 17.54 -2.24 13.30
CA GLU A 137 16.11 -2.04 13.02
C GLU A 137 15.32 -3.34 13.20
N LEU A 138 15.83 -4.47 12.70
CA LEU A 138 15.17 -5.78 12.81
C LEU A 138 15.19 -6.32 14.25
N GLN A 139 16.26 -6.07 15.01
CA GLN A 139 16.34 -6.38 16.44
C GLN A 139 15.30 -5.60 17.22
N LYS A 140 15.20 -4.28 17.00
CA LYS A 140 14.16 -3.47 17.64
C LYS A 140 12.75 -3.93 17.26
N GLN A 141 12.50 -4.25 15.98
CA GLN A 141 11.21 -4.80 15.55
C GLN A 141 10.90 -6.17 16.16
N LEU A 142 11.91 -6.95 16.54
CA LEU A 142 11.74 -8.21 17.26
C LEU A 142 11.41 -7.94 18.73
N GLU A 143 12.15 -7.05 19.41
CA GLU A 143 11.88 -6.63 20.79
C GLU A 143 10.47 -6.01 20.94
N ASP A 144 10.07 -5.12 20.01
CA ASP A 144 8.73 -4.54 19.95
C ASP A 144 7.67 -5.66 19.83
N LYS A 145 7.89 -6.65 18.95
CA LYS A 145 6.97 -7.80 18.78
C LYS A 145 6.92 -8.69 20.02
N ASP A 146 8.06 -9.04 20.60
CA ASP A 146 8.14 -9.85 21.81
C ASP A 146 7.41 -9.15 22.96
N SER A 147 7.54 -7.83 23.09
CA SER A 147 6.75 -7.05 24.05
C SER A 147 5.24 -7.13 23.76
N THR A 148 4.80 -7.01 22.51
CA THR A 148 3.36 -7.19 22.19
C THR A 148 2.87 -8.61 22.45
N LEU A 149 3.73 -9.61 22.31
CA LEU A 149 3.43 -11.01 22.63
C LEU A 149 3.36 -11.25 24.15
N THR A 150 4.21 -10.63 24.98
CA THR A 150 4.07 -10.74 26.44
C THR A 150 2.77 -10.10 26.93
N HIS A 151 2.44 -8.89 26.47
CA HIS A 151 1.17 -8.23 26.80
C HIS A 151 -0.04 -9.07 26.33
N ALA A 152 0.01 -9.64 25.12
CA ALA A 152 -1.04 -10.54 24.64
C ALA A 152 -1.17 -11.79 25.53
N ASN A 153 -0.05 -12.42 25.91
CA ASN A 153 -0.05 -13.56 26.83
C ASN A 153 -0.62 -13.22 28.21
N GLU A 154 -0.29 -12.04 28.76
CA GLU A 154 -0.84 -11.52 30.01
C GLU A 154 -2.37 -11.37 29.94
N THR A 155 -2.91 -10.77 28.87
CA THR A 155 -4.36 -10.69 28.67
C THR A 155 -5.02 -12.06 28.47
N VAL A 156 -4.32 -13.02 27.86
CA VAL A 156 -4.79 -14.41 27.76
C VAL A 156 -4.78 -15.11 29.13
N THR A 157 -3.84 -14.79 30.03
CA THR A 157 -3.87 -15.29 31.40
C THR A 157 -5.01 -14.69 32.21
N SER A 158 -5.23 -13.36 32.17
CA SER A 158 -6.34 -12.74 32.89
C SER A 158 -7.71 -13.25 32.42
N LEU A 159 -7.91 -13.41 31.11
CA LEU A 159 -9.13 -14.00 30.56
C LEU A 159 -9.31 -15.48 30.96
N LYS A 160 -8.22 -16.25 31.12
CA LYS A 160 -8.30 -17.62 31.65
C LYS A 160 -8.69 -17.64 33.12
N ASP A 161 -8.25 -16.68 33.91
CA ASP A 161 -8.62 -16.54 35.32
C ASP A 161 -10.09 -16.10 35.47
N GLU A 162 -10.55 -15.11 34.69
CA GLU A 162 -11.96 -14.74 34.62
C GLU A 162 -12.85 -15.94 34.22
N VAL A 163 -12.41 -16.78 33.27
CA VAL A 163 -13.12 -18.01 32.91
C VAL A 163 -13.12 -19.05 34.03
N ARG A 164 -12.07 -19.14 34.85
CA ARG A 164 -12.06 -20.02 36.05
C ARG A 164 -13.05 -19.52 37.10
N ASP A 165 -13.06 -18.23 37.38
CA ASP A 165 -13.97 -17.60 38.34
C ASP A 165 -15.43 -17.72 37.91
N LEU A 166 -15.74 -17.45 36.64
CA LEU A 166 -17.09 -17.64 36.09
C LEU A 166 -17.55 -19.10 36.14
N ASN A 167 -16.65 -20.06 35.89
CA ASN A 167 -16.97 -21.49 36.04
C ASN A 167 -17.22 -21.86 37.52
N HIS A 168 -16.47 -21.31 38.46
CA HIS A 168 -16.69 -21.53 39.89
C HIS A 168 -18.02 -20.92 40.38
N GLN A 169 -18.36 -19.71 39.90
CA GLN A 169 -19.66 -19.09 40.13
C GLN A 169 -20.80 -19.93 39.55
N LEU A 170 -20.65 -20.43 38.31
CA LEU A 170 -21.63 -21.30 37.66
C LEU A 170 -21.83 -22.61 38.46
N GLN A 171 -20.75 -23.25 38.92
CA GLN A 171 -20.82 -24.44 39.77
C GLN A 171 -21.55 -24.16 41.10
N THR A 172 -21.31 -22.98 41.70
CA THR A 172 -21.97 -22.53 42.93
C THR A 172 -23.46 -22.20 42.73
N HIS A 173 -23.82 -21.64 41.58
CA HIS A 173 -25.22 -21.46 41.20
C HIS A 173 -25.90 -22.80 40.90
N GLN A 174 -25.22 -23.74 40.26
CA GLN A 174 -25.75 -25.08 39.99
C GLN A 174 -26.00 -25.87 41.27
N SER A 175 -25.09 -25.83 42.25
CA SER A 175 -25.31 -26.49 43.55
C SER A 175 -26.50 -25.86 44.29
N ARG A 176 -26.63 -24.53 44.26
CA ARG A 176 -27.79 -23.81 44.84
C ARG A 176 -29.11 -24.09 44.13
N ILE A 177 -29.11 -24.28 42.81
CA ILE A 177 -30.29 -24.74 42.06
C ILE A 177 -30.66 -26.16 42.50
N ASN A 178 -29.67 -27.06 42.63
CA ASN A 178 -29.92 -28.43 43.06
C ASN A 178 -30.52 -28.47 44.49
N THR A 179 -30.01 -27.69 45.45
CA THR A 179 -30.60 -27.62 46.80
C THR A 179 -32.03 -27.08 46.76
N LEU A 180 -32.29 -25.98 46.05
CA LEU A 180 -33.63 -25.41 45.92
C LEU A 180 -34.62 -26.36 45.20
N THR A 181 -34.12 -27.23 44.33
CA THR A 181 -34.94 -28.26 43.67
C THR A 181 -35.34 -29.35 44.65
N LEU A 182 -34.39 -29.85 45.46
CA LEU A 182 -34.66 -30.80 46.54
C LEU A 182 -35.62 -30.22 47.60
N ASP A 183 -35.43 -28.95 47.99
CA ASP A 183 -36.32 -28.26 48.93
C ASP A 183 -37.75 -28.19 48.36
N LYS A 184 -37.89 -27.76 47.10
CA LYS A 184 -39.18 -27.72 46.39
C LYS A 184 -39.85 -29.09 46.34
N ASP A 185 -39.13 -30.14 45.99
CA ASP A 185 -39.70 -31.48 45.88
C ASP A 185 -40.12 -32.02 47.27
N SER A 186 -39.37 -31.72 48.33
CA SER A 186 -39.76 -32.05 49.72
C SER A 186 -41.02 -31.30 50.19
N LEU A 187 -41.19 -30.03 49.78
CA LEU A 187 -42.39 -29.23 50.06
C LEU A 187 -43.60 -29.73 49.25
N GLN A 188 -43.37 -30.21 48.03
CA GLN A 188 -44.40 -30.85 47.20
C GLN A 188 -44.90 -32.14 47.84
N GLU A 189 -44.00 -33.00 48.34
CA GLU A 189 -44.38 -34.21 49.09
C GLU A 189 -45.19 -33.86 50.35
N GLN A 190 -44.79 -32.83 51.10
CA GLN A 190 -45.55 -32.35 52.26
C GLN A 190 -46.95 -31.86 51.88
N LEU A 191 -47.08 -31.10 50.78
CA LEU A 191 -48.36 -30.63 50.27
C LEU A 191 -49.27 -31.80 49.86
N ASP A 192 -48.73 -32.80 49.16
CA ASP A 192 -49.48 -33.99 48.74
C ASP A 192 -49.91 -34.87 49.93
N LEU A 193 -49.12 -34.92 51.00
CA LEU A 193 -49.53 -35.55 52.26
C LEU A 193 -50.68 -34.79 52.94
N GLN A 194 -50.70 -33.46 52.92
CA GLN A 194 -51.81 -32.68 53.46
C GLN A 194 -53.08 -32.81 52.59
N HIS A 195 -52.94 -32.83 51.26
CA HIS A 195 -54.05 -33.10 50.34
C HIS A 195 -54.67 -34.50 50.56
N LYS A 196 -53.85 -35.53 50.85
CA LYS A 196 -54.35 -36.86 51.23
C LYS A 196 -55.16 -36.79 52.53
N LYS A 197 -54.59 -36.24 53.60
CA LYS A 197 -55.30 -36.06 54.90
C LYS A 197 -56.62 -35.30 54.75
N PHE A 198 -56.65 -34.23 53.95
CA PHE A 198 -57.88 -33.47 53.70
C PHE A 198 -58.95 -34.30 52.98
N LYS A 199 -58.56 -35.13 52.01
CA LYS A 199 -59.47 -36.08 51.35
C LYS A 199 -60.00 -37.13 52.33
N ASP A 200 -59.13 -37.68 53.17
CA ASP A 200 -59.52 -38.69 54.17
C ASP A 200 -60.53 -38.11 55.19
N VAL A 201 -60.27 -36.90 55.69
CA VAL A 201 -61.21 -36.17 56.59
C VAL A 201 -62.52 -35.83 55.87
N SER A 202 -62.46 -35.42 54.59
CA SER A 202 -63.66 -35.15 53.80
C SER A 202 -64.52 -36.40 53.60
N GLN A 203 -63.89 -37.56 53.35
CA GLN A 203 -64.59 -38.85 53.28
C GLN A 203 -65.20 -39.23 54.64
N GLN A 204 -64.49 -39.03 55.75
CA GLN A 204 -65.02 -39.27 57.10
C GLN A 204 -66.22 -38.36 57.42
N LEU A 205 -66.19 -37.08 57.05
CA LEU A 205 -67.34 -36.18 57.20
C LEU A 205 -68.54 -36.66 56.38
N GLN A 206 -68.31 -37.13 55.15
CA GLN A 206 -69.37 -37.67 54.29
C GLN A 206 -69.98 -38.96 54.89
N THR A 207 -69.17 -39.87 55.45
CA THR A 207 -69.70 -41.06 56.12
C THR A 207 -70.49 -40.70 57.39
N ILE A 208 -69.99 -39.76 58.20
CA ILE A 208 -70.70 -39.25 59.37
C ILE A 208 -72.05 -38.63 58.98
N GLN A 209 -72.11 -37.79 57.94
CA GLN A 209 -73.36 -37.22 57.41
C GLN A 209 -74.33 -38.31 56.93
N SER A 210 -73.85 -39.34 56.23
CA SER A 210 -74.70 -40.47 55.81
C SER A 210 -75.24 -41.29 56.98
N SER A 211 -74.45 -41.45 58.06
CA SER A 211 -74.90 -42.13 59.27
C SER A 211 -75.86 -41.27 60.11
N GLN A 212 -75.66 -39.95 60.13
CA GLN A 212 -76.52 -39.01 60.83
C GLN A 212 -77.90 -38.94 60.18
N THR A 213 -77.96 -38.83 58.85
CA THR A 213 -79.24 -38.82 58.10
C THR A 213 -80.02 -40.12 58.30
N ALA A 214 -79.37 -41.29 58.20
CA ALA A 214 -80.00 -42.57 58.53
C ALA A 214 -80.49 -42.65 60.00
N ASN A 215 -79.76 -42.02 60.94
CA ASN A 215 -80.15 -41.97 62.35
C ASN A 215 -81.37 -41.03 62.56
N GLU A 216 -81.41 -39.88 61.89
CA GLU A 216 -82.56 -38.96 61.87
C GLU A 216 -83.81 -39.62 61.29
N GLU A 217 -83.69 -40.37 60.18
CA GLU A 217 -84.77 -41.20 59.63
C GLU A 217 -85.27 -42.23 60.65
N SER A 218 -84.36 -42.90 61.37
CA SER A 218 -84.71 -43.86 62.42
C SER A 218 -85.44 -43.20 63.60
N GLN A 219 -85.02 -41.99 64.01
CA GLN A 219 -85.69 -41.22 65.06
C GLN A 219 -87.09 -40.76 64.63
N LEU A 220 -87.27 -40.32 63.39
CA LEU A 220 -88.59 -40.00 62.85
C LEU A 220 -89.49 -41.24 62.83
N LYS A 221 -88.94 -42.41 62.50
CA LYS A 221 -89.70 -43.67 62.55
C LYS A 221 -90.08 -44.07 63.98
N ILE A 222 -89.21 -43.87 64.96
CA ILE A 222 -89.50 -44.08 66.38
C ILE A 222 -90.65 -43.15 66.83
N ARG A 223 -90.56 -41.84 66.57
CA ARG A 223 -91.61 -40.87 66.95
C ARG A 223 -92.98 -41.19 66.34
N GLU A 224 -93.01 -41.67 65.09
CA GLU A 224 -94.26 -42.10 64.46
C GLU A 224 -94.83 -43.37 65.09
N LEU A 225 -93.99 -44.32 65.51
CA LEU A 225 -94.44 -45.50 66.26
C LEU A 225 -94.92 -45.13 67.68
N GLU A 226 -94.24 -44.23 68.38
CA GLU A 226 -94.67 -43.68 69.67
C GLU A 226 -96.03 -42.98 69.55
N ARG A 227 -96.24 -42.18 68.50
CA ARG A 227 -97.52 -41.54 68.20
C ARG A 227 -98.64 -42.56 67.94
N GLN A 228 -98.35 -43.63 67.21
CA GLN A 228 -99.31 -44.71 66.96
C GLN A 228 -99.66 -45.47 68.25
N LEU A 229 -98.67 -45.71 69.12
CA LEU A 229 -98.88 -46.35 70.42
C LEU A 229 -99.78 -45.49 71.32
N ALA A 230 -99.48 -44.18 71.44
CA ALA A 230 -100.26 -43.25 72.25
C ALA A 230 -101.73 -43.13 71.78
N LEU A 231 -101.99 -43.24 70.48
CA LEU A 231 -103.36 -43.31 69.94
C LEU A 231 -104.07 -44.60 70.37
N GLN A 232 -103.41 -45.76 70.26
CA GLN A 232 -103.96 -47.04 70.74
C GLN A 232 -104.21 -47.05 72.25
N GLU A 233 -103.33 -46.43 73.03
CA GLU A 233 -103.52 -46.23 74.46
C GLU A 233 -104.74 -45.34 74.75
N GLY A 234 -104.92 -44.25 74.01
CA GLY A 234 -106.10 -43.38 74.07
C GLY A 234 -107.40 -44.12 73.77
N ASP A 235 -107.44 -44.89 72.68
CA ASP A 235 -108.58 -45.75 72.33
C ASP A 235 -108.89 -46.75 73.45
N SER A 236 -107.85 -47.33 74.09
CA SER A 236 -108.01 -48.23 75.24
C SER A 236 -108.63 -47.56 76.47
N VAL A 237 -108.39 -46.26 76.66
CA VAL A 237 -108.97 -45.45 77.75
C VAL A 237 -110.44 -45.16 77.46
N ILE A 238 -110.77 -44.76 76.23
CA ILE A 238 -112.15 -44.50 75.80
C ILE A 238 -113.00 -45.77 75.96
N VAL A 239 -112.51 -46.93 75.50
CA VAL A 239 -113.20 -48.23 75.67
C VAL A 239 -113.41 -48.58 77.15
N ARG A 240 -112.46 -48.26 78.04
CA ARG A 240 -112.64 -48.44 79.49
C ARG A 240 -113.67 -47.47 80.08
N SER A 241 -113.64 -46.20 79.68
CA SER A 241 -114.60 -45.17 80.14
C SER A 241 -116.03 -45.55 79.74
N MET A 242 -116.25 -45.86 78.45
CA MET A 242 -117.57 -46.25 77.95
C MET A 242 -118.12 -47.50 78.68
N LYS A 243 -117.26 -48.49 78.99
CA LYS A 243 -117.64 -49.64 79.82
C LYS A 243 -118.06 -49.23 81.24
N SER A 244 -117.40 -48.24 81.86
CA SER A 244 -117.75 -47.75 83.19
C SER A 244 -119.02 -46.89 83.23
N GLU A 245 -119.29 -46.09 82.19
CA GLU A 245 -120.52 -45.27 82.14
C GLU A 245 -121.76 -46.13 81.95
N VAL A 246 -121.69 -47.13 81.06
CA VAL A 246 -122.77 -48.12 80.86
C VAL A 246 -123.12 -48.85 82.16
N ALA A 247 -122.14 -49.08 83.05
CA ALA A 247 -122.37 -49.71 84.36
C ALA A 247 -123.07 -48.78 85.39
N ARG A 248 -123.05 -47.46 85.20
CA ARG A 248 -123.51 -46.46 86.20
C ARG A 248 -124.94 -45.94 85.97
N VAL A 249 -125.49 -46.14 84.77
CA VAL A 249 -126.87 -45.74 84.41
C VAL A 249 -127.94 -46.21 85.42
N PRO A 250 -127.93 -47.45 85.95
CA PRO A 250 -128.99 -47.93 86.85
C PRO A 250 -129.08 -47.21 88.20
N ASP A 251 -128.04 -46.49 88.61
CA ASP A 251 -128.00 -45.82 89.92
C ASP A 251 -128.59 -44.40 89.85
N LEU A 252 -128.33 -43.68 88.76
CA LEU A 252 -128.81 -42.31 88.53
C LEU A 252 -130.35 -42.22 88.43
N GLU A 253 -131.00 -43.28 87.97
CA GLU A 253 -132.47 -43.37 87.92
C GLU A 253 -133.13 -43.33 89.31
N ARG A 254 -132.38 -43.67 90.38
CA ARG A 254 -132.90 -43.74 91.75
C ARG A 254 -132.87 -42.38 92.46
N GLU A 255 -131.85 -41.56 92.22
CA GLU A 255 -131.68 -40.26 92.90
C GLU A 255 -132.71 -39.21 92.44
N LEU A 256 -133.12 -39.23 91.16
CA LEU A 256 -134.11 -38.29 90.60
C LEU A 256 -135.50 -38.37 91.24
N LYS A 257 -135.81 -39.42 92.01
CA LYS A 257 -137.04 -39.47 92.81
C LYS A 257 -136.93 -38.63 94.09
N ARG A 258 -135.79 -38.69 94.79
CA ARG A 258 -135.61 -38.10 96.12
C ARG A 258 -135.63 -36.57 96.12
N LEU A 259 -134.96 -35.94 95.15
CA LEU A 259 -134.80 -34.48 95.10
C LEU A 259 -136.10 -33.70 94.83
N ARG A 260 -137.20 -34.37 94.45
CA ARG A 260 -138.51 -33.73 94.26
C ARG A 260 -139.24 -33.47 95.57
N GLU A 261 -138.88 -34.15 96.66
CA GLU A 261 -139.56 -34.07 97.96
C GLU A 261 -139.02 -32.92 98.82
N GLU A 262 -137.71 -32.66 98.76
CA GLU A 262 -137.02 -31.64 99.58
C GLU A 262 -137.43 -30.18 99.22
N SER A 263 -137.88 -29.92 97.98
CA SER A 263 -138.27 -28.57 97.50
C SER A 263 -139.61 -28.04 98.04
N ALA A 264 -140.38 -28.85 98.79
CA ALA A 264 -141.62 -28.40 99.41
C ALA A 264 -141.39 -27.61 100.71
N PHE A 265 -140.36 -27.97 101.49
CA PHE A 265 -140.16 -27.54 102.87
C PHE A 265 -139.58 -26.11 103.00
N LEU A 266 -138.75 -25.68 102.06
CA LEU A 266 -137.98 -24.43 102.16
C LEU A 266 -138.79 -23.14 101.90
N ARG A 267 -140.12 -23.21 101.76
CA ARG A 267 -140.99 -22.05 101.55
C ARG A 267 -141.58 -21.43 102.84
N GLU A 268 -141.46 -22.11 103.98
CA GLU A 268 -142.24 -21.78 105.18
C GLU A 268 -141.48 -20.90 106.22
N THR A 269 -140.19 -20.61 106.02
CA THR A 269 -139.30 -20.09 107.09
C THR A 269 -138.65 -18.72 106.84
N HIS A 270 -139.10 -17.96 105.84
CA HIS A 270 -138.44 -16.72 105.39
C HIS A 270 -138.72 -15.46 106.26
N GLU A 271 -139.68 -15.47 107.19
CA GLU A 271 -140.10 -14.25 107.90
C GLU A 271 -139.19 -13.81 109.07
N ASN A 272 -138.22 -14.64 109.48
CA ASN A 272 -137.31 -14.33 110.60
C ASN A 272 -136.11 -13.40 110.26
N SER A 273 -135.94 -12.98 109.00
CA SER A 273 -134.76 -12.21 108.55
C SER A 273 -134.83 -10.69 108.76
N SER A 274 -135.69 -10.20 109.66
CA SER A 274 -135.84 -8.77 109.97
C SER A 274 -134.93 -8.27 111.12
N LEU A 275 -134.54 -9.14 112.06
CA LEU A 275 -133.69 -8.80 113.21
C LEU A 275 -132.18 -8.74 112.89
N LEU A 276 -131.72 -9.34 111.79
CA LEU A 276 -130.30 -9.37 111.38
C LEU A 276 -129.77 -8.02 110.85
N LYS A 277 -130.60 -6.98 110.74
CA LYS A 277 -130.20 -5.72 110.09
C LYS A 277 -129.33 -4.81 110.96
N GLU A 278 -129.39 -4.92 112.28
CA GLU A 278 -128.61 -4.06 113.20
C GLU A 278 -127.18 -4.60 113.43
N GLU A 279 -126.91 -5.89 113.24
CA GLU A 279 -125.54 -6.45 113.33
C GLU A 279 -124.64 -6.03 112.14
N VAL A 280 -125.23 -5.66 111.00
CA VAL A 280 -124.52 -5.35 109.75
C VAL A 280 -123.66 -4.08 109.86
N GLU A 281 -124.08 -3.06 110.62
CA GLU A 281 -123.32 -1.80 110.73
C GLU A 281 -122.06 -1.92 111.61
N GLY A 282 -122.05 -2.86 112.56
CA GLY A 282 -120.86 -3.18 113.35
C GLY A 282 -119.75 -3.90 112.54
N LEU A 283 -120.14 -4.66 111.52
CA LEU A 283 -119.21 -5.36 110.63
C LEU A 283 -118.54 -4.42 109.62
N ARG A 284 -119.25 -3.41 109.10
CA ARG A 284 -118.71 -2.44 108.11
C ARG A 284 -117.40 -1.79 108.55
N LYS A 285 -117.32 -1.31 109.80
CA LYS A 285 -116.12 -0.64 110.36
C LYS A 285 -114.92 -1.58 110.59
N LYS A 286 -115.11 -2.90 110.50
CA LYS A 286 -114.01 -3.88 110.48
C LYS A 286 -113.52 -4.18 109.06
N VAL A 287 -114.40 -4.08 108.06
CA VAL A 287 -114.06 -4.30 106.64
C VAL A 287 -113.10 -3.23 106.13
N GLU A 288 -113.37 -1.93 106.37
CA GLU A 288 -112.50 -0.82 105.94
C GLU A 288 -111.03 -0.98 106.38
N ARG A 289 -110.81 -1.51 107.60
CA ARG A 289 -109.45 -1.76 108.13
C ARG A 289 -108.75 -2.95 107.46
N MET A 290 -109.52 -3.95 107.03
CA MET A 290 -109.00 -5.11 106.30
C MET A 290 -108.73 -4.77 104.83
N GLU A 291 -109.50 -3.83 104.26
CA GLU A 291 -109.29 -3.30 102.91
C GLU A 291 -107.95 -2.54 102.82
N GLN A 292 -107.64 -1.68 103.79
CA GLN A 292 -106.35 -0.96 103.80
C GLN A 292 -105.14 -1.91 103.84
N ILE A 293 -105.19 -2.97 104.66
CA ILE A 293 -104.14 -4.00 104.75
C ILE A 293 -104.02 -4.78 103.43
N ARG A 294 -105.15 -4.97 102.72
CA ARG A 294 -105.18 -5.65 101.41
C ARG A 294 -104.58 -4.79 100.30
N GLU A 295 -104.78 -3.47 100.32
CA GLU A 295 -104.11 -2.55 99.39
C GLU A 295 -102.59 -2.56 99.56
N ASP A 296 -102.10 -2.53 100.82
CA ASP A 296 -100.67 -2.63 101.10
C ASP A 296 -100.08 -3.97 100.65
N LEU A 297 -100.79 -5.08 100.86
CA LEU A 297 -100.40 -6.40 100.35
C LEU A 297 -100.27 -6.42 98.82
N LEU A 298 -101.30 -5.93 98.11
CA LEU A 298 -101.30 -5.85 96.64
C LEU A 298 -100.18 -4.96 96.10
N ASN A 299 -99.87 -3.85 96.78
CA ASN A 299 -98.73 -3.00 96.43
C ASN A 299 -97.39 -3.73 96.60
N MET A 300 -97.22 -4.53 97.64
CA MET A 300 -96.01 -5.34 97.86
C MET A 300 -95.90 -6.50 96.87
N GLU A 301 -97.01 -7.15 96.52
CA GLU A 301 -97.06 -8.18 95.46
C GLU A 301 -96.69 -7.60 94.10
N LEU A 302 -97.23 -6.43 93.74
CA LEU A 302 -96.88 -5.73 92.50
C LEU A 302 -95.40 -5.28 92.47
N GLN A 303 -94.82 -4.88 93.60
CA GLN A 303 -93.38 -4.58 93.68
C GLN A 303 -92.53 -5.85 93.52
N LYS A 304 -92.94 -6.97 94.14
CA LYS A 304 -92.30 -8.28 93.97
C LYS A 304 -92.33 -8.73 92.50
N GLU A 305 -93.47 -8.66 91.83
CA GLU A 305 -93.58 -8.99 90.40
C GLU A 305 -92.70 -8.09 89.52
N LYS A 306 -92.64 -6.78 89.80
CA LYS A 306 -91.76 -5.83 89.10
C LYS A 306 -90.27 -6.10 89.32
N LEU A 307 -89.88 -6.70 90.44
CA LEU A 307 -88.49 -7.14 90.67
C LEU A 307 -88.22 -8.51 90.04
N GLN A 308 -89.20 -9.42 90.09
CA GLN A 308 -89.11 -10.77 89.55
C GLN A 308 -89.06 -10.77 88.00
N THR A 309 -89.85 -9.91 87.34
CA THR A 309 -89.77 -9.67 85.89
C THR A 309 -88.44 -9.04 85.47
N LYS A 310 -87.87 -8.12 86.26
CA LYS A 310 -86.52 -7.59 86.03
C LYS A 310 -85.45 -8.67 86.17
N LEU A 311 -85.55 -9.54 87.18
CA LEU A 311 -84.63 -10.66 87.37
C LEU A 311 -84.72 -11.65 86.19
N GLN A 312 -85.93 -12.05 85.79
CA GLN A 312 -86.15 -12.89 84.61
C GLN A 312 -85.62 -12.25 83.33
N ALA A 313 -85.73 -10.93 83.16
CA ALA A 313 -85.14 -10.24 82.00
C ALA A 313 -83.60 -10.35 81.98
N TRP A 314 -82.93 -10.34 83.14
CA TRP A 314 -81.49 -10.60 83.23
C TRP A 314 -81.13 -12.08 82.99
N GLU A 315 -81.90 -13.02 83.54
CA GLU A 315 -81.69 -14.46 83.34
C GLU A 315 -81.90 -14.88 81.87
N ASN A 316 -82.92 -14.31 81.22
CA ASN A 316 -83.21 -14.52 79.80
C ASN A 316 -82.18 -13.84 78.88
N LEU A 317 -81.49 -12.79 79.34
CA LEU A 317 -80.43 -12.13 78.58
C LEU A 317 -79.29 -13.09 78.25
N GLY A 318 -78.88 -13.92 79.22
CA GLY A 318 -77.86 -14.95 79.00
C GLY A 318 -78.32 -16.07 78.06
N GLN A 319 -79.58 -16.50 78.17
CA GLN A 319 -80.15 -17.52 77.28
C GLN A 319 -80.23 -17.05 75.82
N ASN A 320 -80.65 -15.79 75.60
CA ASN A 320 -80.85 -15.24 74.25
C ASN A 320 -79.55 -14.80 73.56
N THR A 321 -78.48 -14.52 74.31
CA THR A 321 -77.19 -14.07 73.75
C THR A 321 -76.14 -15.18 73.67
N GLY A 322 -76.35 -16.32 74.34
CA GLY A 322 -75.36 -17.40 74.45
C GLY A 322 -74.17 -17.08 75.37
N LEU A 323 -74.22 -15.96 76.09
CA LEU A 323 -73.21 -15.50 77.04
C LEU A 323 -73.62 -15.84 78.48
N ASN A 324 -72.68 -16.19 79.35
CA ASN A 324 -72.95 -16.55 80.75
C ASN A 324 -73.15 -15.32 81.65
N ILE A 325 -74.04 -14.41 81.26
CA ILE A 325 -74.36 -13.19 82.00
C ILE A 325 -75.50 -13.46 82.97
N ARG A 326 -75.23 -13.45 84.28
CA ARG A 326 -76.26 -13.60 85.34
C ARG A 326 -76.32 -12.41 86.28
N LYS A 327 -75.27 -11.59 86.32
CA LYS A 327 -75.17 -10.33 87.06
C LYS A 327 -74.56 -9.24 86.17
N PRO A 328 -74.76 -7.93 86.47
CA PRO A 328 -74.13 -6.84 85.74
C PRO A 328 -72.58 -6.89 85.71
N GLU A 329 -71.98 -7.51 86.72
CA GLU A 329 -70.54 -7.78 86.81
C GLU A 329 -70.04 -8.79 85.77
N ASP A 330 -70.88 -9.73 85.34
CA ASP A 330 -70.52 -10.72 84.32
C ASP A 330 -70.50 -10.06 82.93
N LEU A 331 -71.45 -9.16 82.66
CA LEU A 331 -71.49 -8.35 81.44
C LEU A 331 -70.23 -7.47 81.32
N SER A 332 -69.77 -6.84 82.40
CA SER A 332 -68.56 -6.01 82.34
C SER A 332 -67.30 -6.83 82.07
N ARG A 333 -67.22 -8.08 82.55
CA ARG A 333 -66.14 -9.01 82.24
C ARG A 333 -66.15 -9.44 80.77
N GLU A 334 -67.31 -9.88 80.23
CA GLU A 334 -67.41 -10.24 78.81
C GLU A 334 -67.08 -9.05 77.89
N VAL A 335 -67.48 -7.82 78.24
CA VAL A 335 -67.09 -6.62 77.49
C VAL A 335 -65.57 -6.41 77.49
N ILE A 336 -64.89 -6.60 78.63
CA ILE A 336 -63.43 -6.50 78.71
C ILE A 336 -62.76 -7.61 77.89
N ASP A 337 -63.24 -8.85 77.99
CA ASP A 337 -62.71 -9.99 77.23
C ASP A 337 -62.89 -9.81 75.72
N ILE A 338 -64.04 -9.30 75.28
CA ILE A 338 -64.29 -8.95 73.87
C ILE A 338 -63.35 -7.83 73.41
N GLN A 339 -63.15 -6.77 74.21
CA GLN A 339 -62.21 -5.69 73.89
C GLN A 339 -60.76 -6.18 73.81
N GLN A 340 -60.33 -7.09 74.68
CA GLN A 340 -59.00 -7.71 74.63
C GLN A 340 -58.83 -8.59 73.37
N ARG A 341 -59.84 -9.40 73.03
CA ARG A 341 -59.87 -10.18 71.78
C ARG A 341 -59.81 -9.26 70.56
N GLU A 342 -60.57 -8.17 70.55
CA GLU A 342 -60.58 -7.17 69.47
C GLU A 342 -59.21 -6.48 69.30
N LEU A 343 -58.55 -6.10 70.41
CA LEU A 343 -57.20 -5.53 70.38
C LEU A 343 -56.17 -6.53 69.83
N SER A 344 -56.24 -7.80 70.26
CA SER A 344 -55.37 -8.87 69.73
C SER A 344 -55.58 -9.09 68.23
N LEU A 345 -56.84 -9.17 67.77
CA LEU A 345 -57.18 -9.29 66.36
C LEU A 345 -56.72 -8.08 65.54
N LYS A 346 -56.83 -6.85 66.07
CA LYS A 346 -56.30 -5.63 65.41
C LYS A 346 -54.78 -5.66 65.28
N GLN A 347 -54.06 -6.12 66.31
CA GLN A 347 -52.61 -6.28 66.26
C GLN A 347 -52.19 -7.34 65.22
N GLN A 348 -52.85 -8.50 65.21
CA GLN A 348 -52.63 -9.54 64.20
C GLN A 348 -52.95 -9.06 62.78
N ASN A 349 -54.03 -8.29 62.60
CA ASN A 349 -54.39 -7.73 61.30
C ASN A 349 -53.34 -6.70 60.82
N TYR A 350 -52.78 -5.89 61.73
CA TYR A 350 -51.68 -4.97 61.40
C TYR A 350 -50.38 -5.69 60.99
N THR A 351 -50.00 -6.77 61.69
CA THR A 351 -48.80 -7.57 61.33
C THR A 351 -48.99 -8.35 60.03
N LEU A 352 -50.17 -8.92 59.79
CA LEU A 352 -50.51 -9.53 58.51
C LEU A 352 -50.51 -8.50 57.37
N THR A 353 -51.12 -7.32 57.57
CA THR A 353 -51.16 -6.25 56.57
C THR A 353 -49.77 -5.72 56.24
N SER A 354 -48.88 -5.57 57.23
CA SER A 354 -47.50 -5.12 56.97
C SER A 354 -46.66 -6.20 56.27
N SER A 355 -46.86 -7.47 56.61
CA SER A 355 -46.27 -8.63 55.92
C SER A 355 -46.72 -8.72 54.46
N VAL A 356 -48.03 -8.64 54.19
CA VAL A 356 -48.60 -8.61 52.83
C VAL A 356 -48.01 -7.46 52.03
N ARG A 357 -47.98 -6.23 52.56
CA ARG A 357 -47.34 -5.08 51.90
C ARG A 357 -45.84 -5.24 51.68
N GLY A 358 -45.16 -6.07 52.46
CA GLY A 358 -43.76 -6.45 52.24
C GLY A 358 -43.61 -7.42 51.07
N ALA A 359 -44.44 -8.47 51.05
CA ALA A 359 -44.48 -9.46 49.97
C ALA A 359 -44.94 -8.85 48.63
N GLU A 360 -45.87 -7.89 48.65
CA GLU A 360 -46.28 -7.13 47.46
C GLU A 360 -45.13 -6.32 46.86
N ARG A 361 -44.30 -5.68 47.71
CA ARG A 361 -43.11 -4.94 47.28
C ARG A 361 -42.06 -5.85 46.67
N SER A 362 -41.69 -6.95 47.33
CA SER A 362 -40.73 -7.90 46.76
C SER A 362 -41.28 -8.57 45.48
N CYS A 363 -42.59 -8.83 45.39
CA CYS A 363 -43.21 -9.28 44.15
C CYS A 363 -43.17 -8.22 43.02
N ALA A 364 -43.25 -6.93 43.35
CA ALA A 364 -43.12 -5.85 42.37
C ALA A 364 -41.66 -5.70 41.89
N GLU A 365 -40.70 -5.76 42.81
CA GLU A 365 -39.25 -5.74 42.55
C GLU A 365 -38.84 -6.91 41.64
N LEU A 366 -39.18 -8.15 42.01
CA LEU A 366 -38.90 -9.34 41.20
C LEU A 366 -39.57 -9.31 39.81
N ARG A 367 -40.76 -8.71 39.68
CA ARG A 367 -41.41 -8.49 38.37
C ARG A 367 -40.64 -7.47 37.53
N ALA A 368 -40.14 -6.39 38.14
CA ALA A 368 -39.33 -5.38 37.46
C ALA A 368 -38.00 -5.98 36.98
N GLU A 369 -37.29 -6.73 37.83
CA GLU A 369 -36.09 -7.48 37.46
C GLU A 369 -36.34 -8.46 36.32
N LEU A 370 -37.43 -9.23 36.39
CA LEU A 370 -37.81 -10.19 35.34
C LEU A 370 -38.15 -9.50 34.01
N THR A 371 -38.73 -8.29 34.03
CA THR A 371 -38.94 -7.49 32.81
C THR A 371 -37.62 -6.93 32.24
N ALA A 372 -36.70 -6.47 33.10
CA ALA A 372 -35.39 -5.97 32.71
C ALA A 372 -34.49 -7.10 32.13
N LEU A 373 -34.51 -8.29 32.74
CA LEU A 373 -33.79 -9.46 32.22
C LEU A 373 -34.36 -9.91 30.86
N LYS A 374 -35.68 -9.85 30.68
CA LYS A 374 -36.32 -10.13 29.38
C LYS A 374 -35.92 -9.12 28.30
N SER A 375 -35.88 -7.82 28.62
CA SER A 375 -35.46 -6.80 27.64
C SER A 375 -33.98 -6.98 27.25
N LYS A 376 -33.08 -7.20 28.23
CA LYS A 376 -31.66 -7.48 27.97
C LYS A 376 -31.46 -8.75 27.13
N SER A 377 -32.17 -9.83 27.44
CA SER A 377 -32.11 -11.08 26.66
C SER A 377 -32.55 -10.87 25.20
N LEU A 378 -33.57 -10.05 24.97
CA LEU A 378 -34.07 -9.70 23.64
C LEU A 378 -33.09 -8.78 22.87
N GLU A 379 -32.39 -7.87 23.54
CA GLU A 379 -31.30 -7.09 22.95
C GLU A 379 -30.11 -7.98 22.56
N ASP A 380 -29.70 -8.89 23.45
CA ASP A 380 -28.62 -9.84 23.16
C ASP A 380 -29.01 -10.82 22.03
N HIS A 381 -30.27 -11.22 21.91
CA HIS A 381 -30.76 -11.99 20.76
C HIS A 381 -30.63 -11.20 19.45
N LYS A 382 -31.09 -9.94 19.41
CA LYS A 382 -30.92 -9.06 18.24
C LYS A 382 -29.44 -8.87 17.87
N ARG A 383 -28.54 -8.74 18.85
CA ARG A 383 -27.10 -8.67 18.61
C ARG A 383 -26.58 -9.95 17.97
N ARG A 384 -26.94 -11.14 18.51
CA ARG A 384 -26.60 -12.43 17.89
C ARG A 384 -27.10 -12.51 16.45
N ASP A 385 -28.34 -12.12 16.16
CA ASP A 385 -28.90 -12.14 14.81
C ASP A 385 -28.09 -11.27 13.83
N THR A 386 -27.64 -10.08 14.27
CA THR A 386 -26.78 -9.21 13.43
C THR A 386 -25.39 -9.80 13.20
N HIS A 387 -24.80 -10.46 14.20
CA HIS A 387 -23.53 -11.17 14.06
C HIS A 387 -23.68 -12.39 13.13
N ASP A 388 -24.73 -13.19 13.28
CA ASP A 388 -25.02 -14.34 12.41
C ASP A 388 -25.32 -13.93 10.97
N ALA A 389 -25.94 -12.76 10.75
CA ALA A 389 -26.10 -12.18 9.42
C ALA A 389 -24.75 -11.77 8.82
N LEU A 390 -23.83 -11.21 9.61
CA LEU A 390 -22.47 -10.88 9.19
C LEU A 390 -21.66 -12.15 8.88
N VAL A 391 -21.69 -13.16 9.74
CA VAL A 391 -21.01 -14.45 9.54
C VAL A 391 -21.49 -15.11 8.24
N ARG A 392 -22.81 -15.16 8.00
CA ARG A 392 -23.37 -15.69 6.73
C ARG A 392 -22.89 -14.91 5.50
N ARG A 393 -22.76 -13.58 5.58
CA ARG A 393 -22.18 -12.75 4.49
C ARG A 393 -20.70 -13.05 4.27
N LEU A 394 -19.91 -13.18 5.34
CA LEU A 394 -18.48 -13.50 5.27
C LEU A 394 -18.25 -14.91 4.71
N GLN A 395 -19.01 -15.92 5.17
CA GLN A 395 -19.00 -17.27 4.61
C GLN A 395 -19.31 -17.28 3.11
N LYS A 396 -20.32 -16.51 2.66
CA LYS A 396 -20.62 -16.36 1.22
C LYS A 396 -19.45 -15.73 0.45
N ARG A 397 -18.77 -14.71 1.02
CA ARG A 397 -17.59 -14.09 0.40
C ARG A 397 -16.41 -15.07 0.32
N VAL A 398 -16.14 -15.82 1.39
CA VAL A 398 -15.10 -16.86 1.40
C VAL A 398 -15.40 -17.94 0.37
N LEU A 399 -16.66 -18.38 0.23
CA LEU A 399 -17.06 -19.35 -0.80
C LEU A 399 -16.84 -18.82 -2.22
N LEU A 400 -17.14 -17.53 -2.48
CA LEU A 400 -16.88 -16.91 -3.79
C LEU A 400 -15.38 -16.82 -4.08
N LEU A 401 -14.58 -16.32 -3.13
CA LEU A 401 -13.10 -16.30 -3.25
C LEU A 401 -12.50 -17.70 -3.44
N THR A 402 -13.09 -18.72 -2.80
CA THR A 402 -12.70 -20.13 -2.98
C THR A 402 -12.98 -20.59 -4.40
N LYS A 403 -14.17 -20.28 -4.95
CA LYS A 403 -14.52 -20.60 -6.35
C LYS A 403 -13.65 -19.84 -7.36
N GLU A 404 -13.35 -18.56 -7.11
CA GLU A 404 -12.45 -17.76 -7.94
C GLU A 404 -11.03 -18.33 -7.93
N ARG A 405 -10.49 -18.67 -6.75
CA ARG A 405 -9.20 -19.34 -6.59
C ARG A 405 -9.16 -20.68 -7.31
N ASP A 406 -10.19 -21.51 -7.16
CA ASP A 406 -10.23 -22.84 -7.76
C ASP A 406 -10.47 -22.77 -9.28
N GLY A 407 -11.20 -21.75 -9.77
CA GLY A 407 -11.28 -21.42 -11.19
C GLY A 407 -9.94 -20.97 -11.77
N MET A 408 -9.21 -20.09 -11.08
CA MET A 408 -7.84 -19.72 -11.47
C MET A 408 -6.89 -20.92 -11.44
N ARG A 409 -7.02 -21.82 -10.45
CA ARG A 409 -6.24 -23.06 -10.43
C ARG A 409 -6.58 -23.96 -11.62
N ALA A 410 -7.87 -24.14 -11.94
CA ALA A 410 -8.28 -24.93 -13.11
C ALA A 410 -7.78 -24.34 -14.44
N ILE A 411 -7.69 -23.01 -14.55
CA ILE A 411 -7.08 -22.33 -15.71
C ILE A 411 -5.56 -22.62 -15.76
N LEU A 412 -4.84 -22.52 -14.64
CA LEU A 412 -3.42 -22.87 -14.58
C LEU A 412 -3.19 -24.36 -14.90
N GLU A 413 -3.97 -25.26 -14.30
CA GLU A 413 -3.97 -26.70 -14.59
C GLU A 413 -4.30 -26.97 -16.07
N SER A 414 -5.14 -26.16 -16.72
CA SER A 414 -5.38 -26.29 -18.16
C SER A 414 -4.15 -25.93 -18.99
N TYR A 415 -3.45 -24.83 -18.69
CA TYR A 415 -2.19 -24.48 -19.35
C TYR A 415 -1.08 -25.49 -19.04
N ASP A 416 -0.97 -25.96 -17.79
CA ASP A 416 -0.03 -27.02 -17.41
C ASP A 416 -0.37 -28.33 -18.14
N SER A 417 -1.65 -28.63 -18.40
CA SER A 417 -2.06 -29.79 -19.19
C SER A 417 -1.80 -29.63 -20.69
N GLU A 418 -1.94 -28.43 -21.25
CA GLU A 418 -1.52 -28.12 -22.63
C GLU A 418 -0.01 -28.27 -22.78
N LEU A 419 0.78 -27.77 -21.82
CA LEU A 419 2.24 -27.91 -21.75
C LEU A 419 2.68 -29.37 -21.51
N ALA A 420 1.95 -30.13 -20.70
CA ALA A 420 2.22 -31.54 -20.40
C ALA A 420 1.62 -32.50 -21.44
N SER A 421 0.82 -32.01 -22.41
CA SER A 421 0.23 -32.82 -23.47
C SER A 421 1.32 -33.30 -24.45
N SER A 422 1.91 -34.43 -24.13
CA SER A 422 2.91 -35.14 -24.95
C SER A 422 2.39 -35.53 -26.35
N GLU A 423 1.11 -35.31 -26.65
CA GLU A 423 0.54 -35.48 -27.99
C GLU A 423 1.09 -34.44 -29.00
N TYR A 424 1.62 -33.30 -28.55
CA TYR A 424 2.34 -32.37 -29.43
C TYR A 424 3.81 -32.78 -29.70
N SER A 425 4.31 -33.84 -29.07
CA SER A 425 5.70 -34.32 -29.18
C SER A 425 6.18 -34.55 -30.62
N PRO A 426 5.52 -35.37 -31.49
CA PRO A 426 6.07 -35.66 -32.81
C PRO A 426 6.04 -34.46 -33.78
N GLN A 427 5.10 -33.53 -33.61
CA GLN A 427 5.02 -32.32 -34.45
C GLN A 427 5.95 -31.21 -33.97
N LEU A 428 6.13 -31.07 -32.65
CA LEU A 428 7.15 -30.17 -32.10
C LEU A 428 8.56 -30.68 -32.41
N THR A 429 8.84 -31.98 -32.28
CA THR A 429 10.15 -32.53 -32.67
C THR A 429 10.42 -32.39 -34.17
N ARG A 430 9.40 -32.49 -35.05
CA ARG A 430 9.57 -32.18 -36.48
C ARG A 430 9.86 -30.71 -36.72
N ARG A 431 9.07 -29.79 -36.13
CA ARG A 431 9.30 -28.34 -36.25
C ARG A 431 10.62 -27.89 -35.66
N LEU A 432 11.07 -28.53 -34.57
CA LEU A 432 12.36 -28.28 -33.94
C LEU A 432 13.51 -28.75 -34.84
N LYS A 433 13.40 -29.93 -35.46
CA LYS A 433 14.35 -30.38 -36.50
C LYS A 433 14.35 -29.49 -37.74
N GLU A 434 13.18 -29.09 -38.24
CA GLU A 434 13.07 -28.14 -39.37
C GLU A 434 13.71 -26.78 -39.02
N ALA A 435 13.56 -26.31 -37.78
CA ALA A 435 14.20 -25.10 -37.27
C ALA A 435 15.72 -25.26 -37.08
N GLU A 436 16.19 -26.42 -36.60
CA GLU A 436 17.62 -26.78 -36.52
C GLU A 436 18.25 -26.85 -37.91
N GLU A 437 17.59 -27.46 -38.90
CA GLU A 437 18.02 -27.52 -40.29
C GLU A 437 18.01 -26.13 -40.97
N LEU A 438 17.08 -25.25 -40.60
CA LEU A 438 17.08 -23.86 -41.04
C LEU A 438 18.22 -23.07 -40.38
N LEU A 439 18.45 -23.26 -39.08
CA LEU A 439 19.54 -22.63 -38.34
C LEU A 439 20.91 -23.07 -38.88
N GLN A 440 21.11 -24.36 -39.15
CA GLN A 440 22.33 -24.87 -39.78
C GLN A 440 22.53 -24.30 -41.18
N ARG A 441 21.46 -24.16 -41.99
CA ARG A 441 21.55 -23.50 -43.31
C ARG A 441 21.89 -22.01 -43.20
N VAL A 442 21.33 -21.30 -42.22
CA VAL A 442 21.65 -19.89 -41.97
C VAL A 442 23.08 -19.74 -41.45
N GLN A 443 23.57 -20.64 -40.58
CA GLN A 443 24.95 -20.67 -40.08
C GLN A 443 25.96 -21.01 -41.19
N ALA A 444 25.64 -21.97 -42.06
CA ALA A 444 26.45 -22.27 -43.24
C ALA A 444 26.49 -21.06 -44.18
N HIS A 445 25.34 -20.42 -44.44
CA HIS A 445 25.30 -19.23 -45.27
C HIS A 445 26.01 -18.02 -44.64
N SER A 446 25.94 -17.84 -43.32
CA SER A 446 26.71 -16.78 -42.65
C SER A 446 28.21 -17.05 -42.71
N ALA A 447 28.65 -18.30 -42.55
CA ALA A 447 30.05 -18.69 -42.74
C ALA A 447 30.53 -18.48 -44.19
N ASP A 448 29.69 -18.79 -45.20
CA ASP A 448 29.98 -18.51 -46.61
C ASP A 448 30.06 -17.00 -46.88
N MET A 449 29.19 -16.19 -46.26
CA MET A 449 29.20 -14.73 -46.37
C MET A 449 30.41 -14.12 -45.65
N GLU A 450 30.79 -14.63 -44.48
CA GLU A 450 32.02 -14.26 -43.77
C GLU A 450 33.25 -14.60 -44.63
N ALA A 451 33.32 -15.80 -45.22
CA ALA A 451 34.40 -16.18 -46.13
C ALA A 451 34.46 -15.29 -47.38
N GLN A 452 33.31 -14.90 -47.94
CA GLN A 452 33.25 -13.92 -49.05
C GLN A 452 33.71 -12.52 -48.62
N ILE A 453 33.37 -12.08 -47.41
CA ILE A 453 33.83 -10.79 -46.86
C ILE A 453 35.34 -10.84 -46.60
N SER A 454 35.88 -11.90 -45.99
CA SER A 454 37.33 -12.09 -45.81
C SER A 454 38.06 -12.08 -47.15
N LYS A 455 37.55 -12.81 -48.16
CA LYS A 455 38.13 -12.78 -49.50
C LYS A 455 38.06 -11.39 -50.14
N ALA A 456 36.94 -10.68 -50.01
CA ALA A 456 36.82 -9.31 -50.52
C ALA A 456 37.74 -8.32 -49.78
N GLN A 457 38.05 -8.56 -48.50
CA GLN A 457 39.03 -7.79 -47.73
C GLN A 457 40.47 -8.11 -48.16
N GLU A 458 40.79 -9.37 -48.43
CA GLU A 458 42.07 -9.79 -49.01
C GLU A 458 42.26 -9.18 -50.41
N ASP A 459 41.27 -9.33 -51.30
CA ASP A 459 41.26 -8.73 -52.63
C ASP A 459 41.42 -7.20 -52.53
N ALA A 460 40.66 -6.51 -51.66
CA ALA A 460 40.81 -5.08 -51.42
C ALA A 460 42.19 -4.69 -50.85
N ALA A 461 42.80 -5.52 -50.01
CA ALA A 461 44.16 -5.31 -49.53
C ALA A 461 45.20 -5.49 -50.65
N THR A 462 45.02 -6.46 -51.56
CA THR A 462 45.88 -6.61 -52.73
C THR A 462 45.71 -5.44 -53.71
N PHE A 463 44.49 -4.98 -53.99
CA PHE A 463 44.24 -3.80 -54.80
C PHE A 463 44.79 -2.52 -54.16
N LYS A 464 44.74 -2.40 -52.82
CA LYS A 464 45.39 -1.30 -52.10
C LYS A 464 46.92 -1.35 -52.23
N LEU A 465 47.52 -2.54 -52.15
CA LEU A 465 48.95 -2.72 -52.36
C LEU A 465 49.34 -2.39 -53.82
N GLN A 466 48.54 -2.81 -54.80
CA GLN A 466 48.73 -2.46 -56.22
C GLN A 466 48.57 -0.96 -56.47
N ALA A 467 47.60 -0.30 -55.82
CA ALA A 467 47.43 1.15 -55.87
C ALA A 467 48.64 1.86 -55.24
N GLN A 468 49.15 1.38 -54.11
CA GLN A 468 50.35 1.93 -53.48
C GLN A 468 51.62 1.71 -54.31
N THR A 469 51.78 0.56 -54.97
CA THR A 469 52.91 0.35 -55.89
C THR A 469 52.78 1.23 -57.14
N ALA A 470 51.57 1.38 -57.70
CA ALA A 470 51.33 2.31 -58.81
C ALA A 470 51.50 3.79 -58.40
N GLU A 471 51.16 4.17 -57.16
CA GLU A 471 51.44 5.49 -56.59
C GLU A 471 52.94 5.71 -56.41
N MET A 472 53.68 4.69 -55.95
CA MET A 472 55.14 4.73 -55.87
C MET A 472 55.80 4.80 -57.26
N GLU A 473 55.29 4.07 -58.24
CA GLU A 473 55.72 4.16 -59.65
C GLU A 473 55.41 5.54 -60.23
N LEU A 474 54.24 6.12 -59.95
CA LEU A 474 53.90 7.50 -60.32
C LEU A 474 54.75 8.55 -59.59
N GLU A 475 55.12 8.33 -58.33
CA GLU A 475 56.07 9.15 -57.58
C GLU A 475 57.48 9.07 -58.21
N VAL A 476 57.93 7.87 -58.59
CA VAL A 476 59.21 7.65 -59.27
C VAL A 476 59.19 8.27 -60.67
N LEU A 477 58.11 8.10 -61.43
CA LEU A 477 57.93 8.73 -62.74
C LEU A 477 57.83 10.26 -62.61
N LYS A 478 57.18 10.80 -61.58
CA LYS A 478 57.20 12.24 -61.27
C LYS A 478 58.59 12.73 -60.89
N LYS A 479 59.38 11.93 -60.17
CA LYS A 479 60.78 12.28 -59.82
C LYS A 479 61.72 12.19 -61.04
N GLN A 480 61.50 11.23 -61.93
CA GLN A 480 62.17 11.15 -63.24
C GLN A 480 61.72 12.30 -64.16
N GLN A 481 60.45 12.69 -64.12
CA GLN A 481 59.93 13.84 -64.85
C GLN A 481 60.47 15.16 -64.27
N ALA A 482 60.61 15.26 -62.94
CA ALA A 482 61.20 16.42 -62.27
C ALA A 482 62.66 16.61 -62.67
N SER A 483 63.48 15.54 -62.63
CA SER A 483 64.88 15.60 -63.09
C SER A 483 65.00 15.79 -64.60
N ALA A 484 64.03 15.30 -65.40
CA ALA A 484 63.95 15.63 -66.82
C ALA A 484 63.52 17.09 -67.07
N THR A 485 62.67 17.69 -66.23
CA THR A 485 62.28 19.10 -66.36
C THR A 485 63.39 20.06 -65.91
N GLU A 486 64.24 19.71 -64.95
CA GLU A 486 65.43 20.51 -64.63
C GLU A 486 66.45 20.50 -65.78
N GLY A 487 66.52 19.42 -66.58
CA GLY A 487 67.27 19.39 -67.83
C GLY A 487 66.59 20.13 -69.00
N ASN A 488 65.28 19.95 -69.19
CA ASN A 488 64.55 20.50 -70.33
C ASN A 488 64.14 21.97 -70.18
N THR A 489 64.03 22.53 -68.97
CA THR A 489 63.64 23.94 -68.78
C THR A 489 64.72 24.91 -69.27
N ALA A 490 66.00 24.56 -69.19
CA ALA A 490 67.08 25.34 -69.79
C ALA A 490 67.01 25.34 -71.32
N ALA A 491 66.96 24.15 -71.94
CA ALA A 491 66.92 24.01 -73.40
C ALA A 491 65.65 24.64 -74.03
N THR A 492 64.48 24.38 -73.45
CA THR A 492 63.22 24.93 -73.98
C THR A 492 63.09 26.45 -73.75
N SER A 493 63.78 27.04 -72.77
CA SER A 493 63.81 28.50 -72.60
C SER A 493 64.63 29.18 -73.69
N GLU A 494 65.80 28.62 -74.05
CA GLU A 494 66.63 29.17 -75.14
C GLU A 494 65.95 29.01 -76.51
N GLU A 495 65.33 27.85 -76.79
CA GLU A 495 64.55 27.63 -78.01
C GLU A 495 63.32 28.55 -78.10
N MET A 496 62.59 28.75 -76.99
CA MET A 496 61.44 29.67 -76.97
C MET A 496 61.86 31.14 -77.16
N GLN A 497 63.06 31.51 -76.71
CA GLN A 497 63.61 32.86 -76.90
C GLN A 497 64.11 33.07 -78.35
N ALA A 498 64.74 32.06 -78.96
CA ALA A 498 65.11 32.06 -80.37
C ALA A 498 63.88 32.12 -81.30
N LEU A 499 62.82 31.38 -80.98
CA LEU A 499 61.56 31.41 -81.73
C LEU A 499 60.86 32.76 -81.63
N ARG A 500 60.90 33.46 -80.48
CA ARG A 500 60.36 34.82 -80.34
C ARG A 500 61.08 35.83 -81.24
N LEU A 501 62.42 35.82 -81.23
CA LEU A 501 63.21 36.68 -82.13
C LEU A 501 62.93 36.36 -83.61
N LYS A 502 62.71 35.08 -83.95
CA LYS A 502 62.36 34.69 -85.32
C LYS A 502 60.95 35.13 -85.72
N VAL A 503 60.01 35.20 -84.79
CA VAL A 503 58.66 35.76 -85.02
C VAL A 503 58.74 37.27 -85.28
N GLU A 504 59.47 38.05 -84.45
CA GLU A 504 59.64 39.50 -84.70
C GLU A 504 60.32 39.78 -86.05
N GLU A 505 61.35 39.00 -86.41
CA GLU A 505 62.03 39.13 -87.70
C GLU A 505 61.08 38.84 -88.88
N LEU A 506 60.32 37.73 -88.81
CA LEU A 506 59.32 37.37 -89.83
C LEU A 506 58.14 38.36 -89.89
N GLU A 507 57.73 38.97 -88.78
CA GLU A 507 56.70 40.01 -88.78
C GLU A 507 57.18 41.30 -89.46
N SER A 508 58.44 41.70 -89.23
CA SER A 508 59.05 42.84 -89.94
C SER A 508 59.21 42.57 -91.45
N GLU A 509 59.56 41.33 -91.81
CA GLU A 509 59.70 40.90 -93.20
C GLU A 509 58.32 40.79 -93.89
N ARG A 510 57.29 40.35 -93.15
CA ARG A 510 55.89 40.36 -93.62
C ARG A 510 55.36 41.77 -93.83
N GLN A 511 55.61 42.72 -92.92
CA GLN A 511 55.22 44.13 -93.12
C GLN A 511 55.88 44.71 -94.37
N ARG A 512 57.19 44.49 -94.55
CA ARG A 512 57.91 44.90 -95.78
C ARG A 512 57.33 44.26 -97.04
N LEU A 513 56.95 42.97 -96.99
CA LEU A 513 56.31 42.29 -98.12
C LEU A 513 54.89 42.81 -98.38
N GLU A 514 54.10 43.15 -97.35
CA GLU A 514 52.80 43.80 -97.48
C GLU A 514 52.93 45.19 -98.13
N GLU A 515 53.91 46.01 -97.73
CA GLU A 515 54.21 47.29 -98.39
C GLU A 515 54.58 47.09 -99.87
N GLN A 516 55.44 46.11 -100.18
CA GLN A 516 55.79 45.79 -101.57
C GLN A 516 54.59 45.28 -102.37
N ASN A 517 53.72 44.47 -101.75
CA ASN A 517 52.53 43.94 -102.40
C ASN A 517 51.50 45.04 -102.66
N ASN A 518 51.28 45.96 -101.71
CA ASN A 518 50.45 47.17 -101.92
C ASN A 518 50.98 48.05 -103.07
N VAL A 519 52.29 48.18 -103.22
CA VAL A 519 52.91 48.89 -104.37
C VAL A 519 52.71 48.13 -105.69
N LEU A 520 52.71 46.79 -105.66
CA LEU A 520 52.44 45.95 -106.84
C LEU A 520 50.94 45.92 -107.18
N GLU A 521 50.04 45.91 -106.21
CA GLU A 521 48.59 46.04 -106.40
C GLU A 521 48.25 47.42 -106.96
N MET A 522 48.80 48.51 -106.42
CA MET A 522 48.66 49.86 -107.01
C MET A 522 49.19 49.95 -108.45
N ARG A 523 50.17 49.11 -108.83
CA ARG A 523 50.63 48.98 -110.23
C ARG A 523 49.71 48.11 -111.07
N LEU A 524 49.18 47.01 -110.53
CA LEU A 524 48.23 46.12 -111.19
C LEU A 524 46.86 46.77 -111.37
N GLU A 525 46.39 47.60 -110.44
CA GLU A 525 45.18 48.42 -110.61
C GLU A 525 45.38 49.47 -111.71
N ARG A 526 46.56 50.12 -111.78
CA ARG A 526 46.92 50.95 -112.93
C ARG A 526 46.92 50.15 -114.25
N HIS A 527 47.40 48.91 -114.25
CA HIS A 527 47.38 48.01 -115.41
C HIS A 527 45.94 47.62 -115.79
N ASN A 528 45.11 47.24 -114.83
CA ASN A 528 43.72 46.83 -115.02
C ASN A 528 42.82 48.00 -115.47
N LEU A 529 43.18 49.25 -115.11
CA LEU A 529 42.48 50.46 -115.56
C LEU A 529 42.92 50.97 -116.95
N GLN A 530 44.08 50.56 -117.47
CA GLN A 530 44.53 50.91 -118.83
C GLN A 530 44.51 49.75 -119.84
N GLY A 531 44.51 48.50 -119.38
CA GLY A 531 44.39 47.27 -120.18
C GLY A 531 45.68 46.86 -120.90
N ASP A 532 45.91 45.55 -120.97
CA ASP A 532 47.02 44.90 -121.70
C ASP A 532 46.83 44.96 -123.23
N TYR A 533 46.90 46.18 -123.78
CA TYR A 533 46.87 46.41 -125.23
C TYR A 533 48.29 46.38 -125.82
N ASP A 534 48.74 45.18 -126.21
CA ASP A 534 49.91 45.01 -127.08
C ASP A 534 49.48 44.95 -128.56
N PRO A 535 49.68 46.02 -129.36
CA PRO A 535 49.21 46.10 -130.74
C PRO A 535 49.95 45.17 -131.73
N VAL A 536 50.96 44.41 -131.30
CA VAL A 536 51.84 43.66 -132.20
C VAL A 536 51.40 42.20 -132.42
N ARG A 537 50.66 41.58 -131.48
CA ARG A 537 50.36 40.12 -131.52
C ARG A 537 48.91 39.73 -131.79
N THR A 538 47.95 40.65 -131.71
CA THR A 538 46.52 40.29 -131.64
C THR A 538 45.72 40.88 -132.81
N LYS A 539 45.32 40.02 -133.77
CA LYS A 539 44.52 40.42 -134.95
C LYS A 539 43.04 40.14 -134.71
N VAL A 540 42.29 41.14 -134.26
CA VAL A 540 40.87 40.99 -133.89
C VAL A 540 39.98 40.88 -135.13
N VAL A 541 39.31 39.74 -135.30
CA VAL A 541 38.33 39.51 -136.37
C VAL A 541 36.93 39.85 -135.85
N HIS A 542 36.31 40.89 -136.41
CA HIS A 542 34.95 41.30 -136.05
C HIS A 542 33.92 40.69 -137.02
N LEU A 543 33.05 39.82 -136.50
CA LEU A 543 31.85 39.36 -137.21
C LEU A 543 30.64 40.23 -136.87
N ARG A 544 29.80 40.50 -137.87
CA ARG A 544 28.83 41.62 -137.91
C ARG A 544 27.64 41.58 -136.92
N PHE A 545 27.55 40.56 -136.07
CA PHE A 545 26.57 40.50 -134.99
C PHE A 545 27.20 39.92 -133.72
N ASN A 546 27.81 40.79 -132.91
CA ASN A 546 28.19 40.47 -131.52
C ASN A 546 27.16 41.10 -130.56
N PRO A 547 26.16 40.34 -130.09
CA PRO A 547 25.09 40.86 -129.23
C PRO A 547 25.52 41.15 -127.77
N THR A 548 26.77 40.89 -127.39
CA THR A 548 27.26 41.10 -126.01
C THR A 548 27.92 42.48 -125.79
N SER A 549 28.23 43.22 -126.85
CA SER A 549 29.11 44.42 -126.81
C SER A 549 28.45 45.76 -127.13
N VAL A 550 27.16 45.76 -127.47
CA VAL A 550 26.32 46.98 -127.39
C VAL A 550 25.96 47.27 -125.92
N ALA A 551 26.10 46.29 -125.03
CA ALA A 551 26.04 46.47 -123.59
C ALA A 551 27.12 47.46 -123.10
N LYS A 552 26.79 48.21 -122.03
CA LYS A 552 27.52 49.36 -121.46
C LYS A 552 27.43 50.69 -122.23
N GLN A 553 27.08 50.73 -123.52
CA GLN A 553 26.72 51.99 -124.21
C GLN A 553 25.28 52.45 -123.93
N THR A 554 24.88 52.47 -122.65
CA THR A 554 23.88 53.40 -122.06
C THR A 554 23.91 53.21 -120.54
N ALA A 555 24.67 54.08 -119.87
CA ALA A 555 24.58 54.49 -118.46
C ALA A 555 23.76 53.62 -117.48
N PRO A 556 24.47 52.86 -116.60
CA PRO A 556 24.03 52.61 -115.23
C PRO A 556 25.15 53.00 -114.22
N GLY A 557 24.89 53.73 -113.13
CA GLY A 557 23.62 54.21 -112.62
C GLY A 557 22.93 53.22 -111.68
N GLY A 558 23.40 53.14 -110.42
CA GLY A 558 22.61 52.69 -109.28
C GLY A 558 22.63 51.18 -108.97
N GLY A 559 22.45 50.89 -107.67
CA GLY A 559 22.40 49.55 -107.08
C GLY A 559 23.04 49.58 -105.68
N GLY A 560 22.31 49.72 -104.57
CA GLY A 560 20.86 49.56 -104.41
C GLY A 560 20.52 48.07 -104.39
N ALA A 561 20.68 47.33 -103.29
CA ALA A 561 19.97 47.37 -102.01
C ALA A 561 18.80 46.35 -101.93
N ALA A 562 18.78 45.63 -100.80
CA ALA A 562 17.68 44.84 -100.23
C ALA A 562 17.28 43.49 -100.84
N GLU A 563 16.60 42.71 -99.98
CA GLU A 563 15.97 41.39 -100.17
C GLU A 563 16.91 40.18 -100.35
N GLY A 564 16.65 38.99 -99.77
CA GLY A 564 15.60 38.60 -98.82
C GLY A 564 15.04 37.20 -99.10
N GLY A 565 14.74 36.41 -98.05
CA GLY A 565 13.70 35.38 -98.13
C GLY A 565 14.09 33.89 -98.06
N ALA A 566 13.46 33.22 -97.08
CA ALA A 566 12.83 31.89 -97.14
C ALA A 566 13.62 30.60 -97.44
N THR A 567 13.57 29.66 -96.48
CA THR A 567 12.95 28.30 -96.51
C THR A 567 13.51 27.47 -95.34
N GLU A 568 12.87 26.45 -94.74
CA GLU A 568 11.46 26.15 -94.44
C GLU A 568 11.45 25.10 -93.29
N THR A 569 10.28 24.74 -92.74
CA THR A 569 10.12 23.67 -91.70
C THR A 569 9.48 22.41 -92.38
N PRO A 570 8.84 21.37 -91.75
CA PRO A 570 8.45 21.13 -90.34
C PRO A 570 8.38 19.65 -89.83
N ARG A 571 7.85 19.49 -88.59
CA ARG A 571 7.12 18.30 -88.01
C ARG A 571 7.96 17.01 -87.74
N ALA A 572 7.63 16.14 -86.77
CA ALA A 572 6.53 16.03 -85.80
C ALA A 572 7.07 15.47 -84.43
N HIS A 573 6.32 15.05 -83.41
CA HIS A 573 4.87 14.88 -83.15
C HIS A 573 4.55 15.10 -81.64
N SER A 574 3.28 14.94 -81.24
CA SER A 574 2.77 15.01 -79.86
C SER A 574 2.09 13.70 -79.39
N LEU A 575 1.76 13.59 -78.09
CA LEU A 575 0.58 12.95 -77.43
C LEU A 575 0.96 12.40 -76.02
N TRP A 576 0.51 12.99 -74.90
CA TRP A 576 -0.82 12.93 -74.24
C TRP A 576 -1.08 11.72 -73.33
N ARG A 577 -1.27 11.96 -72.01
CA ARG A 577 -2.60 11.80 -71.34
C ARG A 577 -2.68 12.45 -69.95
N HIS A 578 -3.84 13.02 -69.66
CA HIS A 578 -4.27 13.60 -68.37
C HIS A 578 -5.28 12.68 -67.64
N GLY A 579 -5.57 12.97 -66.36
CA GLY A 579 -6.68 12.41 -65.56
C GLY A 579 -6.28 12.21 -64.08
N ASN A 580 -6.43 13.13 -63.11
CA ASN A 580 -7.62 13.88 -62.64
C ASN A 580 -8.79 12.94 -62.23
N HIS A 581 -9.46 13.06 -61.06
CA HIS A 581 -9.76 14.29 -60.28
C HIS A 581 -10.30 14.04 -58.82
N ARG A 582 -10.18 15.07 -57.94
CA ARG A 582 -11.14 15.58 -56.88
C ARG A 582 -11.66 14.63 -55.75
N ARG A 583 -11.51 14.82 -54.41
CA ARG A 583 -11.74 15.96 -53.44
C ARG A 583 -13.15 16.60 -53.51
N PRO A 584 -13.70 17.25 -52.43
CA PRO A 584 -13.84 16.92 -50.98
C PRO A 584 -15.37 17.00 -50.60
N PRO A 585 -15.94 17.71 -49.57
CA PRO A 585 -15.56 18.12 -48.19
C PRO A 585 -16.64 17.97 -47.05
N GLN A 586 -16.24 18.26 -45.79
CA GLN A 586 -16.96 19.00 -44.70
C GLN A 586 -18.28 18.55 -44.01
N HIS A 587 -18.19 18.32 -42.67
CA HIS A 587 -18.94 18.90 -41.51
C HIS A 587 -20.51 18.98 -41.46
N PRO A 588 -21.19 19.05 -40.28
CA PRO A 588 -20.84 19.81 -39.06
C PRO A 588 -21.18 19.15 -37.68
N ALA A 589 -21.29 19.95 -36.61
CA ALA A 589 -21.48 19.55 -35.19
C ALA A 589 -22.89 19.89 -34.64
N HIS A 590 -23.31 19.27 -33.51
CA HIS A 590 -23.83 19.94 -32.28
C HIS A 590 -24.56 19.00 -31.27
N THR A 591 -24.43 19.29 -29.96
CA THR A 591 -25.34 18.93 -28.80
C THR A 591 -25.59 17.45 -28.46
N GLY A 592 -25.89 17.01 -27.23
CA GLY A 592 -25.90 17.65 -25.91
C GLY A 592 -26.85 16.96 -24.88
N SER A 593 -26.46 16.89 -23.60
CA SER A 593 -27.31 16.72 -22.37
C SER A 593 -27.80 15.34 -21.86
N ALA A 594 -27.47 15.08 -20.58
CA ALA A 594 -28.28 14.53 -19.46
C ALA A 594 -28.70 13.04 -19.32
N ARG A 595 -28.48 12.54 -18.06
CA ARG A 595 -29.07 11.37 -17.35
C ARG A 595 -28.74 9.97 -17.93
N GLU A 596 -28.63 8.91 -17.13
CA GLU A 596 -28.87 8.70 -15.67
C GLU A 596 -27.58 8.40 -14.88
#